data_AF-A0AAD3D6I8-F1
#
_entry.id   AF-A0AAD3D6I8-F1
#
_cell.length_a   1.000
_cell.length_b   1.000
_cell.length_c   1.000
_cell.angle_alpha   90.00
_cell.angle_beta   90.00
_cell.angle_gamma   90.00
#
_symmetry.space_group_name_H-M   'P 1'
#
loop_
_entity.id
_entity.type
_entity.pdbx_description
1 polymer ?
#
loop_
_entity_poly.entity_id
_entity_poly.type
_entity_poly.pdbx_seq_one_letter_code
_entity_poly.pdbx_strand_id
1 'polypeptide(L)'
;MQFPVTAILLCLFSPLSDAFQFTSLFINKRAAVASTSISHNTRYHPAARITKPIYKSNISPLFSSSTTSTSNNAENLIENLTNAAPLSSDRQRYNLKTLLSVGIPSIISGIAATFLFPFMALFLASIVNDAGVFAVLSQDSSQFVQNFLTVSGLLFSILIGQTYAFLYTQQESVFYALFQEVTEAKSLLEQVALVCQGRSMYNRVLESISKYVQKDLKQLKADPAVLISSRPVDDPLESIMYLTSVGVPSSVYDTVRSLRQARAQRLGALQRKLPKVHFVLLWILAVIELISFPLLGAGTQTIGGYNILTVEGILFGVMTFGIVMTMKVIGELYRPGGGAYNVDGVLNVMIQGLETELKERMEGKRKQVANEMPSLPNE
;
A
#
# COMPACT_ATOMS: atom_id res chain seq x y z
N MET A 1 42.37 17.48 -12.79
CA MET A 1 40.92 17.37 -13.06
C MET A 1 40.34 16.34 -12.11
N GLN A 2 39.60 16.76 -11.08
CA GLN A 2 39.24 15.92 -9.92
C GLN A 2 37.73 15.87 -9.66
N PHE A 3 36.93 16.00 -10.71
CA PHE A 3 35.46 16.07 -10.64
C PHE A 3 34.84 15.30 -11.81
N PRO A 4 34.60 13.98 -11.64
CA PRO A 4 33.23 13.47 -11.90
C PRO A 4 32.69 12.52 -10.82
N VAL A 5 33.52 11.96 -9.95
CA VAL A 5 33.12 10.83 -9.07
C VAL A 5 32.01 11.20 -8.06
N THR A 6 32.01 12.43 -7.55
CA THR A 6 30.98 12.90 -6.60
C THR A 6 29.62 13.13 -7.23
N ALA A 7 29.55 13.64 -8.47
CA ALA A 7 28.29 13.79 -9.21
C ALA A 7 27.71 12.41 -9.59
N ILE A 8 28.58 11.45 -9.86
CA ILE A 8 28.25 10.05 -10.17
C ILE A 8 27.68 9.33 -8.95
N LEU A 9 28.33 9.45 -7.79
CA LEU A 9 27.77 8.96 -6.53
C LEU A 9 26.44 9.66 -6.25
N LEU A 10 26.33 10.98 -6.44
CA LEU A 10 25.07 11.69 -6.21
C LEU A 10 23.95 11.22 -7.14
N CYS A 11 24.20 10.87 -8.40
CA CYS A 11 23.17 10.33 -9.29
C CYS A 11 22.77 8.88 -8.93
N LEU A 12 23.73 8.01 -8.60
CA LEU A 12 23.45 6.64 -8.15
C LEU A 12 22.79 6.61 -6.76
N PHE A 13 23.14 7.55 -5.88
CA PHE A 13 22.57 7.72 -4.55
C PHE A 13 21.44 8.76 -4.48
N SER A 14 21.03 9.38 -5.59
CA SER A 14 19.83 10.24 -5.64
C SER A 14 18.58 9.51 -5.13
N PRO A 15 18.29 8.26 -5.57
CA PRO A 15 17.19 7.49 -4.99
C PRO A 15 17.44 7.08 -3.53
N LEU A 16 18.70 6.98 -3.09
CA LEU A 16 19.05 6.77 -1.69
C LEU A 16 18.80 8.04 -0.86
N SER A 17 19.06 9.23 -1.43
CA SER A 17 18.72 10.53 -0.86
C SER A 17 17.21 10.66 -0.73
N ASP A 18 16.41 10.22 -1.71
CA ASP A 18 14.96 10.18 -1.58
C ASP A 18 14.52 9.23 -0.46
N ALA A 19 15.15 8.05 -0.34
CA ALA A 19 14.90 7.13 0.77
C ALA A 19 15.30 7.73 2.14
N PHE A 20 16.42 8.45 2.20
CA PHE A 20 16.88 9.16 3.41
C PHE A 20 15.99 10.36 3.75
N GLN A 21 15.52 11.13 2.76
CA GLN A 21 14.56 12.23 2.95
C GLN A 21 13.20 11.71 3.40
N PHE A 22 12.73 10.59 2.84
CA PHE A 22 11.53 9.89 3.34
C PHE A 22 11.72 9.35 4.77
N THR A 23 12.96 9.11 5.20
CA THR A 23 13.27 8.64 6.56
C THR A 23 13.37 9.82 7.53
N SER A 24 14.05 10.91 7.15
CA SER A 24 14.23 12.12 7.97
C SER A 24 12.92 12.90 8.18
N LEU A 25 12.08 13.01 7.14
CA LEU A 25 10.78 13.69 7.22
C LEU A 25 9.79 12.96 8.14
N PHE A 26 9.96 11.64 8.31
CA PHE A 26 9.17 10.84 9.25
C PHE A 26 9.75 10.80 10.67
N ILE A 27 11.08 10.85 10.84
CA ILE A 27 11.71 10.98 12.17
C ILE A 27 11.33 12.33 12.79
N ASN A 28 11.38 13.42 12.00
CA ASN A 28 10.95 14.75 12.48
C ASN A 28 9.45 14.80 12.82
N LYS A 29 8.58 14.09 12.07
CA LYS A 29 7.15 13.97 12.42
C LYS A 29 6.91 13.17 13.71
N ARG A 30 7.67 12.10 13.97
CA ARG A 30 7.58 11.37 15.25
C ARG A 30 8.12 12.19 16.42
N ALA A 31 9.18 12.98 16.22
CA ALA A 31 9.67 13.89 17.25
C ALA A 31 8.64 14.98 17.62
N ALA A 32 7.92 15.53 16.63
CA ALA A 32 6.86 16.51 16.85
C ALA A 32 5.61 15.93 17.55
N VAL A 33 5.28 14.65 17.31
CA VAL A 33 4.17 13.97 18.00
C VAL A 33 4.55 13.54 19.41
N ALA A 34 5.82 13.20 19.66
CA ALA A 34 6.32 12.86 21.00
C ALA A 34 6.43 14.08 21.94
N SER A 35 6.62 15.29 21.41
CA SER A 35 6.75 16.52 22.21
C SER A 35 5.41 17.19 22.59
N THR A 36 4.26 16.68 22.14
CA THR A 36 2.93 17.23 22.48
C THR A 36 2.22 16.45 23.61
N SER A 37 2.91 15.51 24.26
CA SER A 37 2.36 14.61 25.28
C SER A 37 3.02 14.78 26.66
N ILE A 38 3.25 16.01 27.13
CA ILE A 38 3.60 16.26 28.53
C ILE A 38 2.90 17.53 29.02
N SER A 39 1.64 17.41 29.44
CA SER A 39 1.01 18.23 30.48
C SER A 39 -0.44 17.82 30.69
N HIS A 40 -0.68 16.85 31.57
CA HIS A 40 -1.80 16.94 32.51
C HIS A 40 -1.58 15.94 33.65
N ASN A 41 -1.20 16.49 34.80
CA ASN A 41 -1.07 15.79 36.07
C ASN A 41 -2.46 15.77 36.73
N THR A 42 -3.11 14.62 36.75
CA THR A 42 -4.33 14.40 37.56
C THR A 42 -4.08 13.30 38.58
N ARG A 43 -4.10 13.76 39.84
CA ARG A 43 -4.39 13.06 41.10
C ARG A 43 -4.82 11.59 41.01
N TYR A 44 -4.06 10.79 41.75
CA TYR A 44 -4.32 9.44 42.23
C TYR A 44 -5.71 9.22 42.85
N HIS A 45 -6.30 8.06 42.55
CA HIS A 45 -6.99 7.20 43.52
C HIS A 45 -6.76 5.71 43.17
N PRO A 46 -6.67 4.80 44.16
CA PRO A 46 -6.11 3.46 43.95
C PRO A 46 -7.16 2.34 43.83
N ALA A 47 -6.70 1.24 43.22
CA ALA A 47 -7.03 -0.16 43.47
C ALA A 47 -8.47 -0.68 43.22
N ALA A 48 -8.60 -1.53 42.21
CA ALA A 48 -9.32 -2.80 42.34
C ALA A 48 -8.70 -3.85 41.40
N ARG A 49 -7.93 -4.76 42.00
CA ARG A 49 -7.41 -5.99 41.40
C ARG A 49 -8.57 -7.00 41.36
N ILE A 50 -9.06 -7.34 40.17
CA ILE A 50 -9.95 -8.49 39.97
C ILE A 50 -9.29 -9.46 39.00
N THR A 51 -9.06 -10.65 39.54
CA THR A 51 -8.54 -11.86 38.92
C THR A 51 -9.53 -12.49 37.94
N LYS A 52 -9.06 -12.81 36.72
CA LYS A 52 -9.31 -13.98 35.82
C LYS A 52 -10.70 -14.66 35.84
N PRO A 53 -11.22 -15.09 34.67
CA PRO A 53 -10.79 -16.39 34.13
C PRO A 53 -10.57 -16.46 32.62
N ILE A 54 -9.76 -17.44 32.24
CA ILE A 54 -9.50 -17.93 30.89
C ILE A 54 -10.76 -18.68 30.42
N TYR A 55 -11.39 -18.23 29.35
CA TYR A 55 -12.45 -18.98 28.68
C TYR A 55 -11.88 -19.67 27.44
N LYS A 56 -11.77 -21.01 27.50
CA LYS A 56 -11.67 -21.87 26.32
C LYS A 56 -13.08 -22.14 25.83
N SER A 57 -13.48 -21.56 24.70
CA SER A 57 -14.69 -21.99 23.98
C SER A 57 -14.29 -22.90 22.83
N ASN A 58 -14.53 -24.20 23.02
CA ASN A 58 -14.74 -25.15 21.93
C ASN A 58 -15.96 -24.70 21.11
N ILE A 59 -15.78 -24.46 19.82
CA ILE A 59 -16.88 -24.29 18.87
C ILE A 59 -16.74 -25.42 17.85
N SER A 60 -17.55 -26.45 18.02
CA SER A 60 -17.89 -27.39 16.94
C SER A 60 -18.98 -26.75 16.07
N PRO A 61 -19.00 -27.00 14.75
CA PRO A 61 -19.95 -26.37 13.85
C PRO A 61 -21.27 -27.11 13.90
N LEU A 62 -22.32 -26.43 14.34
CA LEU A 62 -23.70 -26.85 14.16
C LEU A 62 -24.47 -25.68 13.56
N PHE A 63 -24.40 -25.52 12.24
CA PHE A 63 -25.41 -24.76 11.52
C PHE A 63 -25.68 -25.41 10.17
N SER A 64 -26.77 -26.18 10.19
CA SER A 64 -27.46 -26.73 9.04
C SER A 64 -28.18 -25.62 8.28
N SER A 65 -27.86 -25.50 6.99
CA SER A 65 -28.78 -25.27 5.87
C SER A 65 -29.83 -24.15 6.00
N SER A 66 -29.50 -22.96 5.46
CA SER A 66 -30.42 -22.12 4.66
C SER A 66 -29.79 -20.78 4.22
N THR A 67 -28.86 -20.78 3.26
CA THR A 67 -28.43 -19.55 2.56
C THR A 67 -27.95 -19.90 1.14
N THR A 68 -28.88 -20.06 0.21
CA THR A 68 -28.56 -20.27 -1.22
C THR A 68 -29.17 -19.22 -2.14
N SER A 69 -29.83 -18.19 -1.61
CA SER A 69 -30.57 -17.19 -2.41
C SER A 69 -30.05 -15.75 -2.33
N THR A 70 -29.04 -15.45 -1.50
CA THR A 70 -28.49 -14.08 -1.35
C THR A 70 -27.16 -13.85 -2.09
N SER A 71 -26.48 -14.92 -2.53
CA SER A 71 -25.20 -14.84 -3.25
C SER A 71 -25.36 -14.30 -4.67
N ASN A 72 -26.40 -14.76 -5.38
CA ASN A 72 -26.57 -14.45 -6.81
C ASN A 72 -26.95 -12.98 -7.06
N ASN A 73 -27.57 -12.31 -6.07
CA ASN A 73 -27.90 -10.89 -6.18
C ASN A 73 -26.68 -9.97 -5.94
N ALA A 74 -25.70 -10.41 -5.13
CA ALA A 74 -24.47 -9.66 -4.94
C ALA A 74 -23.59 -9.72 -6.20
N GLU A 75 -23.47 -10.89 -6.83
CA GLU A 75 -22.72 -11.05 -8.09
C GLU A 75 -23.35 -10.26 -9.25
N ASN A 76 -24.67 -10.32 -9.43
CA ASN A 76 -25.37 -9.55 -10.46
C ASN A 76 -25.33 -8.03 -10.23
N LEU A 77 -25.27 -7.58 -8.96
CA LEU A 77 -25.11 -6.16 -8.63
C LEU A 77 -23.67 -5.70 -8.88
N ILE A 78 -22.67 -6.55 -8.61
CA ILE A 78 -21.27 -6.29 -8.93
C ILE A 78 -21.08 -6.19 -10.45
N GLU A 79 -21.69 -7.10 -11.23
CA GLU A 79 -21.62 -7.12 -12.70
C GLU A 79 -22.30 -5.90 -13.34
N ASN A 80 -23.48 -5.50 -12.84
CA ASN A 80 -24.16 -4.29 -13.32
C ASN A 80 -23.45 -2.99 -12.88
N LEU A 81 -22.81 -2.97 -11.71
CA LEU A 81 -21.94 -1.85 -11.30
C LEU A 81 -20.61 -1.80 -12.08
N THR A 82 -20.16 -2.92 -12.65
CA THR A 82 -18.97 -2.93 -13.52
C THR A 82 -19.27 -2.51 -14.96
N ASN A 83 -20.50 -2.70 -15.44
CA ASN A 83 -20.89 -2.43 -16.82
C ASN A 83 -21.43 -1.00 -17.08
N ALA A 84 -21.77 -0.24 -16.03
CA ALA A 84 -22.25 1.14 -16.16
C ALA A 84 -21.15 2.20 -15.92
N ALA A 85 -20.59 2.74 -17.02
CA ALA A 85 -19.81 4.00 -17.10
C ALA A 85 -18.26 3.93 -16.89
N PRO A 86 -17.49 4.97 -17.26
CA PRO A 86 -16.19 4.94 -17.97
C PRO A 86 -14.95 4.58 -17.09
N LEU A 87 -14.99 3.44 -16.41
CA LEU A 87 -13.91 2.96 -15.54
C LEU A 87 -12.60 2.66 -16.28
N SER A 88 -12.67 2.36 -17.58
CA SER A 88 -11.51 2.00 -18.40
C SER A 88 -10.55 3.17 -18.60
N SER A 89 -11.06 4.38 -18.82
CA SER A 89 -10.26 5.57 -19.11
C SER A 89 -9.43 6.00 -17.90
N ASP A 90 -10.03 6.02 -16.71
CA ASP A 90 -9.31 6.39 -15.48
C ASP A 90 -8.30 5.30 -15.08
N ARG A 91 -8.68 4.01 -15.18
CA ARG A 91 -7.75 2.90 -14.93
C ARG A 91 -6.54 2.97 -15.88
N GLN A 92 -6.76 3.26 -17.16
CA GLN A 92 -5.68 3.45 -18.13
C GLN A 92 -4.77 4.62 -17.76
N ARG A 93 -5.32 5.74 -17.30
CA ARG A 93 -4.52 6.90 -16.84
C ARG A 93 -3.66 6.56 -15.63
N TYR A 94 -4.18 5.82 -14.65
CA TYR A 94 -3.39 5.39 -13.49
C TYR A 94 -2.30 4.38 -13.85
N ASN A 95 -2.61 3.44 -14.74
CA ASN A 95 -1.64 2.47 -15.26
C ASN A 95 -0.51 3.17 -16.03
N LEU A 96 -0.84 4.11 -16.92
CA LEU A 96 0.15 4.90 -17.67
C LEU A 96 0.98 5.76 -16.74
N LYS A 97 0.37 6.44 -15.77
CA LYS A 97 1.10 7.27 -14.80
C LYS A 97 2.10 6.43 -14.00
N THR A 98 1.72 5.22 -13.61
CA THR A 98 2.61 4.33 -12.84
C THR A 98 3.71 3.77 -13.71
N LEU A 99 3.37 3.30 -14.92
CA LEU A 99 4.35 2.82 -15.89
C LEU A 99 5.36 3.91 -16.25
N LEU A 100 4.91 5.16 -16.35
CA LEU A 100 5.78 6.31 -16.62
C LEU A 100 6.61 6.69 -15.39
N SER A 101 6.02 6.70 -14.19
CA SER A 101 6.70 6.96 -12.90
C SER A 101 7.81 5.95 -12.62
N VAL A 102 7.61 4.68 -12.99
CA VAL A 102 8.59 3.59 -12.80
C VAL A 102 9.55 3.48 -13.98
N GLY A 103 9.04 3.58 -15.20
CA GLY A 103 9.80 3.34 -16.43
C GLY A 103 10.82 4.43 -16.73
N ILE A 104 10.43 5.71 -16.62
CA ILE A 104 11.34 6.83 -16.91
C ILE A 104 12.61 6.80 -16.05
N PRO A 105 12.56 6.75 -14.70
CA PRO A 105 13.78 6.76 -13.91
C PRO A 105 14.63 5.51 -14.17
N SER A 106 14.00 4.38 -14.48
CA SER A 106 14.72 3.13 -14.82
C SER A 106 15.49 3.30 -16.14
N ILE A 107 14.86 3.84 -17.19
CA ILE A 107 15.51 4.09 -18.48
C ILE A 107 16.66 5.09 -18.33
N ILE A 108 16.42 6.20 -17.63
CA ILE A 108 17.45 7.22 -17.38
C ILE A 108 18.63 6.59 -16.63
N SER A 109 18.36 5.78 -15.60
CA SER A 109 19.42 5.10 -14.83
C SER A 109 20.20 4.09 -15.68
N GLY A 110 19.54 3.34 -16.56
CA GLY A 110 20.19 2.38 -17.45
C GLY A 110 21.09 3.08 -18.49
N ILE A 111 20.59 4.14 -19.14
CA ILE A 111 21.38 4.93 -20.09
C ILE A 111 22.58 5.57 -19.38
N ALA A 112 22.36 6.20 -18.22
CA ALA A 112 23.43 6.79 -17.43
C ALA A 112 24.48 5.73 -17.05
N ALA A 113 24.05 4.56 -16.58
CA ALA A 113 24.93 3.44 -16.24
C ALA A 113 25.79 2.98 -17.42
N THR A 114 25.22 2.87 -18.63
CA THR A 114 25.96 2.50 -19.85
C THR A 114 27.13 3.44 -20.13
N PHE A 115 26.93 4.76 -19.99
CA PHE A 115 27.98 5.74 -20.23
C PHE A 115 29.00 5.84 -19.10
N LEU A 116 28.56 5.53 -17.88
CA LEU A 116 29.34 5.71 -16.65
C LEU A 116 30.20 4.49 -16.34
N PHE A 117 29.82 3.32 -16.83
CA PHE A 117 30.53 2.06 -16.65
C PHE A 117 31.99 2.10 -17.14
N PRO A 118 32.31 2.54 -18.38
CA PRO A 118 33.70 2.59 -18.84
C PRO A 118 34.58 3.50 -17.97
N PHE A 119 34.03 4.64 -17.53
CA PHE A 119 34.74 5.58 -16.66
C PHE A 119 35.01 4.95 -15.29
N MET A 120 34.03 4.26 -14.71
CA MET A 120 34.19 3.55 -13.45
C MET A 120 35.21 2.42 -13.53
N ALA A 121 35.16 1.60 -14.58
CA ALA A 121 36.13 0.51 -14.78
C ALA A 121 37.57 1.05 -14.90
N LEU A 122 37.78 2.10 -15.71
CA LEU A 122 39.09 2.75 -15.86
C LEU A 122 39.58 3.37 -14.55
N PHE A 123 38.69 4.00 -13.79
CA PHE A 123 39.01 4.58 -12.49
C PHE A 123 39.44 3.50 -11.50
N LEU A 124 38.71 2.39 -11.43
CA LEU A 124 39.08 1.24 -10.58
C LEU A 124 40.42 0.64 -11.01
N ALA A 125 40.63 0.44 -12.31
CA ALA A 125 41.90 -0.03 -12.85
C ALA A 125 43.07 0.89 -12.44
N SER A 126 42.85 2.21 -12.43
CA SER A 126 43.88 3.19 -12.03
C SER A 126 44.21 3.17 -10.54
N ILE A 127 43.26 2.82 -9.67
CA ILE A 127 43.47 2.69 -8.22
C ILE A 127 44.23 1.40 -7.90
N VAL A 128 43.91 0.32 -8.61
CA VAL A 128 44.41 -1.03 -8.33
C VAL A 128 45.68 -1.35 -9.16
N ASN A 129 46.42 -0.32 -9.57
CA ASN A 129 47.56 -0.37 -10.52
C ASN A 129 48.80 -1.19 -10.05
N ASP A 130 48.69 -1.97 -8.97
CA ASP A 130 49.68 -2.98 -8.61
C ASP A 130 49.46 -4.23 -9.48
N ALA A 131 50.24 -4.31 -10.57
CA ALA A 131 50.19 -5.36 -11.58
C ALA A 131 50.25 -6.80 -11.01
N GLY A 132 50.86 -6.99 -9.84
CA GLY A 132 50.90 -8.28 -9.14
C GLY A 132 49.56 -8.71 -8.53
N VAL A 133 48.78 -7.76 -8.01
CA VAL A 133 47.47 -8.03 -7.38
C VAL A 133 46.43 -8.37 -8.44
N PHE A 134 46.43 -7.69 -9.59
CA PHE A 134 45.53 -8.02 -10.71
C PHE A 134 45.88 -9.32 -11.42
N ALA A 135 47.16 -9.72 -11.51
CA ALA A 135 47.54 -10.99 -12.13
C ALA A 135 47.14 -12.20 -11.26
N VAL A 136 47.27 -12.09 -9.93
CA VAL A 136 46.82 -13.12 -8.99
C VAL A 136 45.30 -13.12 -8.84
N LEU A 137 44.65 -11.93 -8.85
CA LEU A 137 43.19 -11.86 -8.94
C LEU A 137 42.68 -12.41 -10.28
N SER A 138 43.25 -12.09 -11.43
CA SER A 138 42.65 -12.48 -12.72
C SER A 138 42.57 -14.00 -12.93
N GLN A 139 43.49 -14.78 -12.32
CA GLN A 139 43.52 -16.23 -12.43
C GLN A 139 42.56 -16.95 -11.47
N ASP A 140 42.52 -16.60 -10.17
CA ASP A 140 41.65 -17.28 -9.18
C ASP A 140 40.40 -16.48 -8.78
N SER A 141 40.42 -15.14 -8.92
CA SER A 141 39.29 -14.28 -8.50
C SER A 141 38.14 -14.25 -9.50
N SER A 142 38.33 -14.62 -10.76
CA SER A 142 37.22 -14.66 -11.73
C SER A 142 36.13 -15.63 -11.24
N GLN A 143 36.53 -16.81 -10.75
CA GLN A 143 35.60 -17.79 -10.18
C GLN A 143 35.03 -17.32 -8.83
N PHE A 144 35.85 -16.69 -7.97
CA PHE A 144 35.39 -16.14 -6.69
C PHE A 144 34.34 -15.03 -6.88
N VAL A 145 34.61 -14.05 -7.75
CA VAL A 145 33.71 -12.93 -8.04
C VAL A 145 32.44 -13.42 -8.72
N GLN A 146 32.53 -14.38 -9.66
CA GLN A 146 31.35 -15.00 -10.26
C GLN A 146 30.49 -15.75 -9.22
N ASN A 147 31.11 -16.51 -8.31
CA ASN A 147 30.40 -17.18 -7.23
C ASN A 147 29.76 -16.16 -6.27
N PHE A 148 30.48 -15.09 -5.91
CA PHE A 148 29.96 -14.01 -5.06
C PHE A 148 28.78 -13.31 -5.71
N LEU A 149 28.88 -12.94 -7.00
CA LEU A 149 27.80 -12.35 -7.77
C LEU A 149 26.59 -13.28 -7.86
N THR A 150 26.82 -14.57 -8.08
CA THR A 150 25.75 -15.56 -8.13
C THR A 150 25.03 -15.66 -6.78
N VAL A 151 25.77 -15.76 -5.68
CA VAL A 151 25.18 -15.82 -4.33
C VAL A 151 24.45 -14.51 -3.99
N SER A 152 25.04 -13.35 -4.27
CA SER A 152 24.44 -12.04 -4.03
C SER A 152 23.18 -11.83 -4.86
N GLY A 153 23.22 -12.15 -6.16
CA GLY A 153 22.08 -12.02 -7.07
C GLY A 153 20.95 -12.99 -6.73
N LEU A 154 21.25 -14.23 -6.34
CA LEU A 154 20.25 -15.17 -5.84
C LEU A 154 19.61 -14.67 -4.54
N LEU A 155 20.40 -14.20 -3.59
CA LEU A 155 19.89 -13.66 -2.32
C LEU A 155 19.03 -12.41 -2.58
N PHE A 156 19.43 -11.55 -3.51
CA PHE A 156 18.66 -10.38 -3.92
C PHE A 156 17.33 -10.77 -4.53
N SER A 157 17.34 -11.68 -5.52
CA SER A 157 16.13 -12.16 -6.20
C SER A 157 15.15 -12.83 -5.22
N ILE A 158 15.64 -13.66 -4.30
CA ILE A 158 14.81 -14.31 -3.27
C ILE A 158 14.20 -13.26 -2.33
N LEU A 159 14.99 -12.34 -1.79
CA LEU A 159 14.47 -11.31 -0.88
C LEU A 159 13.45 -10.41 -1.58
N ILE A 160 13.71 -10.00 -2.81
CA ILE A 160 12.77 -9.22 -3.63
C ILE A 160 11.47 -10.00 -3.87
N GLY A 161 11.56 -11.27 -4.26
CA GLY A 161 10.39 -12.11 -4.51
C GLY A 161 9.51 -12.27 -3.27
N GLN A 162 10.11 -12.54 -2.12
CA GLN A 162 9.39 -12.63 -0.84
C GLN A 162 8.76 -11.28 -0.43
N THR A 163 9.48 -10.18 -0.65
CA THR A 163 8.96 -8.83 -0.38
C THR A 163 7.77 -8.52 -1.27
N TYR A 164 7.87 -8.84 -2.56
CA TYR A 164 6.79 -8.65 -3.52
C TYR A 164 5.55 -9.44 -3.13
N ALA A 165 5.70 -10.74 -2.85
CA ALA A 165 4.60 -11.60 -2.44
C ALA A 165 3.91 -11.08 -1.16
N PHE A 166 4.70 -10.70 -0.15
CA PHE A 166 4.15 -10.13 1.09
C PHE A 166 3.36 -8.84 0.84
N LEU A 167 3.92 -7.91 0.07
CA LEU A 167 3.27 -6.64 -0.24
C LEU A 167 1.98 -6.85 -1.04
N TYR A 168 1.99 -7.78 -1.98
CA TYR A 168 0.81 -8.14 -2.76
C TYR A 168 -0.32 -8.68 -1.87
N THR A 169 -0.03 -9.68 -1.03
CA THR A 169 -1.01 -10.22 -0.07
C THR A 169 -1.49 -9.15 0.91
N GLN A 170 -0.62 -8.21 1.31
CA GLN A 170 -1.04 -7.08 2.14
C GLN A 170 -2.05 -6.18 1.40
N GLN A 171 -1.79 -5.83 0.13
CA GLN A 171 -2.72 -5.03 -0.67
C GLN A 171 -4.07 -5.72 -0.85
N GLU A 172 -4.05 -7.02 -1.10
CA GLU A 172 -5.26 -7.85 -1.20
C GLU A 172 -6.07 -7.82 0.12
N SER A 173 -5.41 -7.94 1.27
CA SER A 173 -6.08 -7.84 2.58
C SER A 173 -6.70 -6.47 2.82
N VAL A 174 -6.06 -5.38 2.36
CA VAL A 174 -6.60 -4.02 2.43
C VAL A 174 -7.82 -3.90 1.53
N PHE A 175 -7.76 -4.46 0.32
CA PHE A 175 -8.87 -4.46 -0.62
C PHE A 175 -10.12 -5.14 -0.03
N TYR A 176 -9.98 -6.35 0.52
CA TYR A 176 -11.10 -7.08 1.11
C TYR A 176 -11.67 -6.38 2.34
N ALA A 177 -10.82 -5.88 3.24
CA ALA A 177 -11.28 -5.17 4.44
C ALA A 177 -12.07 -3.90 4.09
N LEU A 178 -11.63 -3.19 3.06
CA LEU A 178 -12.27 -1.98 2.57
C LEU A 178 -13.60 -2.27 1.85
N PHE A 179 -13.66 -3.33 1.06
CA PHE A 179 -14.90 -3.79 0.45
C PHE A 179 -15.95 -4.18 1.52
N GLN A 180 -15.52 -4.90 2.56
CA GLN A 180 -16.39 -5.23 3.69
C GLN A 180 -16.90 -3.96 4.37
N GLU A 181 -16.02 -2.99 4.66
CA GLU A 181 -16.42 -1.74 5.32
C GLU A 181 -17.44 -0.92 4.51
N VAL A 182 -17.24 -0.79 3.20
CA VAL A 182 -18.21 -0.12 2.32
C VAL A 182 -19.56 -0.87 2.33
N THR A 183 -19.53 -2.19 2.27
CA THR A 183 -20.73 -3.02 2.26
C THR A 183 -21.53 -2.88 3.55
N GLU A 184 -20.85 -2.88 4.70
CA GLU A 184 -21.47 -2.61 6.00
C GLU A 184 -22.02 -1.18 6.09
N ALA A 185 -21.30 -0.19 5.55
CA ALA A 185 -21.77 1.21 5.52
C ALA A 185 -23.04 1.36 4.66
N LYS A 186 -23.16 0.60 3.57
CA LYS A 186 -24.38 0.54 2.76
C LYS A 186 -25.52 -0.15 3.51
N SER A 187 -25.25 -1.28 4.16
CA SER A 187 -26.25 -1.95 5.01
C SER A 187 -26.77 -1.01 6.11
N LEU A 188 -25.88 -0.24 6.74
CA LEU A 188 -26.25 0.76 7.74
C LEU A 188 -27.19 1.82 7.15
N LEU A 189 -26.89 2.33 5.96
CA LEU A 189 -27.72 3.31 5.25
C LEU A 189 -29.13 2.75 4.97
N GLU A 190 -29.23 1.51 4.49
CA GLU A 190 -30.49 0.81 4.25
C GLU A 190 -31.31 0.63 5.53
N GLN A 191 -30.69 0.14 6.60
CA GLN A 191 -31.37 -0.07 7.88
C GLN A 191 -31.84 1.24 8.52
N VAL A 192 -31.00 2.29 8.49
CA VAL A 192 -31.38 3.61 9.00
C VAL A 192 -32.57 4.17 8.23
N ALA A 193 -32.63 3.98 6.91
CA ALA A 193 -33.80 4.38 6.14
C ALA A 193 -35.04 3.60 6.54
N LEU A 194 -34.96 2.31 6.79
CA LEU A 194 -36.13 1.53 7.22
C LEU A 194 -36.61 1.93 8.63
N VAL A 195 -35.69 2.13 9.58
CA VAL A 195 -36.03 2.33 11.01
C VAL A 195 -36.37 3.79 11.32
N CYS A 196 -35.70 4.75 10.68
CA CYS A 196 -35.81 6.17 11.01
C CYS A 196 -36.71 6.95 10.05
N GLN A 197 -37.18 6.36 8.95
CA GLN A 197 -38.05 7.06 8.01
C GLN A 197 -39.32 7.61 8.69
N GLY A 198 -39.64 8.87 8.41
CA GLY A 198 -40.75 9.59 9.03
C GLY A 198 -40.47 10.16 10.42
N ARG A 199 -39.29 9.93 11.00
CA ARG A 199 -38.88 10.51 12.30
C ARG A 199 -38.00 11.74 12.10
N SER A 200 -38.10 12.71 13.01
CA SER A 200 -37.29 13.93 13.00
C SER A 200 -35.78 13.69 13.10
N MET A 201 -35.36 12.51 13.59
CA MET A 201 -33.95 12.14 13.74
C MET A 201 -33.28 11.67 12.44
N TYR A 202 -34.03 11.32 11.39
CA TYR A 202 -33.50 10.73 10.16
C TYR A 202 -32.38 11.57 9.51
N ASN A 203 -32.62 12.87 9.34
CA ASN A 203 -31.66 13.78 8.70
C ASN A 203 -30.34 13.88 9.48
N ARG A 204 -30.40 13.87 10.83
CA ARG A 204 -29.20 13.92 11.67
C ARG A 204 -28.37 12.63 11.57
N VAL A 205 -29.03 11.48 11.44
CA VAL A 205 -28.34 10.19 11.25
C VAL A 205 -27.69 10.14 9.86
N LEU A 206 -28.41 10.55 8.80
CA LEU A 206 -27.82 10.64 7.46
C LEU A 206 -26.62 11.58 7.41
N GLU A 207 -26.69 12.74 8.06
CA GLU A 207 -25.55 13.66 8.14
C GLU A 207 -24.34 13.03 8.84
N SER A 208 -24.59 12.22 9.88
CA SER A 208 -23.52 11.51 10.60
C SER A 208 -22.88 10.42 9.73
N ILE A 209 -23.68 9.66 8.97
CA ILE A 209 -23.16 8.70 7.97
C ILE A 209 -22.36 9.43 6.89
N SER A 210 -22.85 10.57 6.41
CA SER A 210 -22.14 11.40 5.42
C SER A 210 -20.77 11.85 5.94
N LYS A 211 -20.73 12.33 7.20
CA LYS A 211 -19.47 12.70 7.86
C LYS A 211 -18.52 11.51 7.97
N TYR A 212 -19.01 10.32 8.30
CA TYR A 212 -18.20 9.11 8.32
C TYR A 212 -17.59 8.78 6.95
N VAL A 213 -18.42 8.77 5.90
CA VAL A 213 -17.97 8.46 4.53
C VAL A 213 -16.94 9.50 4.04
N GLN A 214 -17.19 10.78 4.27
CA GLN A 214 -16.32 11.85 3.78
C GLN A 214 -15.03 12.00 4.59
N LYS A 215 -15.11 11.89 5.93
CA LYS A 215 -13.99 12.19 6.81
C LYS A 215 -13.19 10.96 7.20
N ASP A 216 -13.75 9.76 7.17
CA ASP A 216 -13.01 8.56 7.57
C ASP A 216 -12.76 7.63 6.39
N LEU A 217 -13.81 7.23 5.67
CA LEU A 217 -13.71 6.24 4.60
C LEU A 217 -12.82 6.72 3.44
N LYS A 218 -12.82 8.02 3.13
CA LYS A 218 -11.94 8.63 2.13
C LYS A 218 -10.49 8.82 2.60
N GLN A 219 -10.20 8.75 3.90
CA GLN A 219 -8.88 9.07 4.46
C GLN A 219 -7.91 7.88 4.48
N LEU A 220 -7.75 7.18 3.36
CA LEU A 220 -6.77 6.06 3.23
C LEU A 220 -5.32 6.47 3.48
N LYS A 221 -4.97 7.74 3.28
CA LYS A 221 -3.61 8.26 3.40
C LYS A 221 -3.24 8.69 4.82
N ALA A 222 -4.22 8.80 5.72
CA ALA A 222 -3.96 9.15 7.10
C ALA A 222 -3.24 8.00 7.82
N ASP A 223 -2.42 8.33 8.81
CA ASP A 223 -1.74 7.31 9.61
C ASP A 223 -2.81 6.52 10.40
N PRO A 224 -2.91 5.18 10.23
CA PRO A 224 -3.90 4.38 10.93
C PRO A 224 -3.79 4.53 12.46
N ALA A 225 -2.60 4.81 13.00
CA ALA A 225 -2.44 5.06 14.42
C ALA A 225 -3.21 6.32 14.89
N VAL A 226 -3.23 7.37 14.05
CA VAL A 226 -3.95 8.61 14.35
C VAL A 226 -5.46 8.37 14.28
N LEU A 227 -5.93 7.63 13.27
CA LEU A 227 -7.35 7.29 13.13
C LEU A 227 -7.86 6.41 14.27
N ILE A 228 -7.06 5.45 14.76
CA ILE A 228 -7.43 4.64 15.94
C ILE A 228 -7.42 5.47 17.22
N SER A 229 -6.53 6.46 17.32
CA SER A 229 -6.39 7.30 18.52
C SER A 229 -7.48 8.37 18.67
N SER A 230 -8.36 8.55 17.68
CA SER A 230 -9.43 9.54 17.76
C SER A 230 -10.36 9.25 18.95
N ARG A 231 -10.78 10.30 19.67
CA ARG A 231 -11.63 10.13 20.84
C ARG A 231 -12.99 9.57 20.42
N PRO A 232 -13.62 8.69 21.23
CA PRO A 232 -14.94 8.14 20.92
C PRO A 232 -16.03 9.21 20.67
N VAL A 233 -15.93 10.36 21.34
CA VAL A 233 -16.86 11.49 21.18
C VAL A 233 -16.82 12.12 19.77
N ASP A 234 -15.68 11.99 19.08
CA ASP A 234 -15.50 12.54 17.73
C ASP A 234 -15.91 11.52 16.66
N ASP A 235 -16.28 10.28 17.05
CA ASP A 235 -16.65 9.22 16.10
C ASP A 235 -18.10 9.41 15.62
N PRO A 236 -18.34 9.67 14.32
CA PRO A 236 -19.71 9.77 13.79
C PRO A 236 -20.53 8.50 14.00
N LEU A 237 -19.89 7.33 14.11
CA LEU A 237 -20.56 6.07 14.40
C LEU A 237 -21.11 6.00 15.84
N GLU A 238 -20.49 6.71 16.80
CA GLU A 238 -20.99 6.84 18.18
C GLU A 238 -22.22 7.73 18.22
N SER A 239 -22.23 8.80 17.42
CA SER A 239 -23.40 9.68 17.28
C SER A 239 -24.62 8.95 16.72
N ILE A 240 -24.43 8.09 15.70
CA ILE A 240 -25.51 7.27 15.13
C ILE A 240 -26.05 6.30 16.19
N MET A 241 -25.15 5.64 16.92
CA MET A 241 -25.53 4.71 17.99
C MET A 241 -26.37 5.43 19.05
N TYR A 242 -25.90 6.57 19.57
CA TYR A 242 -26.61 7.34 20.59
C TYR A 242 -28.00 7.81 20.13
N LEU A 243 -28.12 8.27 18.88
CA LEU A 243 -29.41 8.71 18.31
C LEU A 243 -30.41 7.55 18.13
N THR A 244 -29.92 6.31 18.01
CA THR A 244 -30.75 5.13 17.69
C THR A 244 -30.91 4.16 18.86
N SER A 245 -30.21 4.36 19.98
CA SER A 245 -30.15 3.44 21.13
C SER A 245 -31.10 3.77 22.30
N VAL A 246 -32.07 4.66 22.14
CA VAL A 246 -33.05 4.93 23.20
C VAL A 246 -34.08 3.80 23.32
N GLY A 247 -33.88 2.91 24.31
CA GLY A 247 -34.91 2.02 24.88
C GLY A 247 -34.68 0.50 24.73
N VAL A 248 -34.21 0.02 23.58
CA VAL A 248 -33.95 -1.41 23.27
C VAL A 248 -32.85 -1.51 22.22
N PRO A 249 -31.92 -2.51 22.26
CA PRO A 249 -30.96 -2.73 21.18
C PRO A 249 -31.70 -2.91 19.85
N SER A 250 -31.48 -1.96 18.93
CA SER A 250 -32.04 -2.01 17.57
C SER A 250 -31.08 -2.75 16.64
N SER A 251 -31.59 -3.30 15.53
CA SER A 251 -30.73 -3.91 14.49
C SER A 251 -29.64 -2.96 13.99
N VAL A 252 -29.89 -1.65 14.05
CA VAL A 252 -28.93 -0.59 13.72
C VAL A 252 -27.69 -0.65 14.62
N TYR A 253 -27.84 -1.01 15.90
CA TYR A 253 -26.71 -1.18 16.82
C TYR A 253 -25.74 -2.26 16.32
N ASP A 254 -26.28 -3.42 15.92
CA ASP A 254 -25.46 -4.54 15.45
C ASP A 254 -24.71 -4.18 14.17
N THR A 255 -25.34 -3.45 13.25
CA THR A 255 -24.68 -2.99 12.03
C THR A 255 -23.65 -1.89 12.28
N VAL A 256 -23.89 -0.95 13.20
CA VAL A 256 -22.86 0.01 13.62
C VAL A 256 -21.66 -0.72 14.26
N ARG A 257 -21.91 -1.75 15.06
CA ARG A 257 -20.87 -2.59 15.64
C ARG A 257 -20.07 -3.34 14.58
N SER A 258 -20.74 -3.97 13.61
CA SER A 258 -20.09 -4.65 12.48
C SER A 258 -19.27 -3.67 11.64
N LEU A 259 -19.78 -2.46 11.39
CA LEU A 259 -19.05 -1.42 10.67
C LEU A 259 -17.79 -0.98 11.42
N ARG A 260 -17.84 -0.83 12.75
CA ARG A 260 -16.62 -0.55 13.56
C ARG A 260 -15.61 -1.69 13.48
N GLN A 261 -16.07 -2.93 13.48
CA GLN A 261 -15.20 -4.09 13.31
C GLN A 261 -14.54 -4.11 11.92
N ALA A 262 -15.29 -3.83 10.85
CA ALA A 262 -14.77 -3.72 9.50
C ALA A 262 -13.75 -2.56 9.38
N ARG A 263 -14.05 -1.41 9.97
CA ARG A 263 -13.13 -0.27 10.07
C ARG A 263 -11.83 -0.65 10.80
N ALA A 264 -11.93 -1.36 11.93
CA ALA A 264 -10.76 -1.83 12.66
C ALA A 264 -9.93 -2.84 11.83
N GLN A 265 -10.58 -3.72 11.06
CA GLN A 265 -9.91 -4.62 10.13
C GLN A 265 -9.19 -3.86 9.01
N ARG A 266 -9.83 -2.84 8.40
CA ARG A 266 -9.18 -1.96 7.42
C ARG A 266 -7.94 -1.30 8.01
N LEU A 267 -8.09 -0.67 9.18
CA LEU A 267 -6.98 0.03 9.84
C LEU A 267 -5.85 -0.95 10.22
N GLY A 268 -6.19 -2.17 10.63
CA GLY A 268 -5.23 -3.24 10.89
C GLY A 268 -4.51 -3.74 9.63
N ALA A 269 -5.21 -3.82 8.49
CA ALA A 269 -4.60 -4.17 7.20
C ALA A 269 -3.66 -3.06 6.68
N LEU A 270 -4.02 -1.79 6.93
CA LEU A 270 -3.22 -0.61 6.60
C LEU A 270 -1.99 -0.43 7.50
N GLN A 271 -1.93 -1.09 8.66
CA GLN A 271 -0.74 -1.04 9.50
C GLN A 271 0.47 -1.61 8.75
N ARG A 272 1.53 -0.81 8.67
CA ARG A 272 2.77 -1.21 7.98
C ARG A 272 3.47 -2.30 8.79
N LYS A 273 3.42 -3.52 8.28
CA LYS A 273 4.06 -4.70 8.88
C LYS A 273 5.53 -4.84 8.49
N LEU A 274 5.92 -4.32 7.32
CA LEU A 274 7.31 -4.37 6.87
C LEU A 274 8.16 -3.23 7.46
N PRO A 275 9.25 -3.54 8.18
CA PRO A 275 10.17 -2.53 8.67
C PRO A 275 10.91 -1.87 7.52
N LYS A 276 11.11 -0.54 7.61
CA LYS A 276 11.86 0.24 6.61
C LYS A 276 13.30 -0.27 6.42
N VAL A 277 13.87 -0.88 7.45
CA VAL A 277 15.22 -1.48 7.42
C VAL A 277 15.33 -2.54 6.33
N HIS A 278 14.25 -3.28 6.05
CA HIS A 278 14.24 -4.29 4.98
C HIS A 278 14.49 -3.67 3.60
N PHE A 279 13.91 -2.50 3.34
CA PHE A 279 14.15 -1.78 2.08
C PHE A 279 15.58 -1.25 1.97
N VAL A 280 16.17 -0.81 3.10
CA VAL A 280 17.57 -0.39 3.13
C VAL A 280 18.49 -1.58 2.82
N LEU A 281 18.18 -2.76 3.38
CA LEU A 281 18.93 -3.99 3.10
C LEU A 281 18.88 -4.36 1.61
N LEU A 282 17.70 -4.32 0.98
CA LEU A 282 17.54 -4.56 -0.46
C LEU A 282 18.38 -3.57 -1.29
N TRP A 283 18.42 -2.30 -0.89
CA TRP A 283 19.20 -1.26 -1.57
C TRP A 283 20.71 -1.49 -1.44
N ILE A 284 21.18 -1.85 -0.26
CA ILE A 284 22.60 -2.18 -0.03
C ILE A 284 23.00 -3.36 -0.91
N LEU A 285 22.16 -4.39 -0.97
CA LEU A 285 22.45 -5.58 -1.77
C LEU A 285 22.48 -5.28 -3.27
N ALA A 286 21.54 -4.49 -3.77
CA ALA A 286 21.54 -3.99 -5.15
C ALA A 286 22.80 -3.18 -5.48
N VAL A 287 23.26 -2.35 -4.55
CA VAL A 287 24.49 -1.56 -4.73
C VAL A 287 25.73 -2.45 -4.75
N ILE A 288 25.81 -3.45 -3.86
CA ILE A 288 26.91 -4.43 -3.85
C ILE A 288 26.96 -5.20 -5.17
N GLU A 289 25.80 -5.64 -5.67
CA GLU A 289 25.69 -6.31 -6.97
C GLU A 289 26.17 -5.40 -8.10
N LEU A 290 25.69 -4.16 -8.17
CA LEU A 290 26.07 -3.20 -9.22
C LEU A 290 27.56 -2.82 -9.18
N ILE A 291 28.16 -2.64 -7.99
CA ILE A 291 29.58 -2.28 -7.87
C ILE A 291 30.51 -3.43 -8.28
N SER A 292 30.04 -4.67 -8.17
CA SER A 292 30.84 -5.85 -8.53
C SER A 292 31.08 -5.96 -10.05
N PHE A 293 30.23 -5.37 -10.89
CA PHE A 293 30.39 -5.39 -12.36
C PHE A 293 31.53 -4.50 -12.87
N PRO A 294 31.66 -3.23 -12.48
CA PRO A 294 32.83 -2.42 -12.84
C PRO A 294 34.16 -3.03 -12.38
N LEU A 295 34.17 -3.75 -11.26
CA LEU A 295 35.35 -4.47 -10.78
C LEU A 295 35.78 -5.57 -11.76
N LEU A 296 34.81 -6.33 -12.31
CA LEU A 296 35.07 -7.30 -13.37
C LEU A 296 35.54 -6.62 -14.67
N GLY A 297 34.89 -5.51 -15.06
CA GLY A 297 35.23 -4.75 -16.26
C GLY A 297 36.65 -4.16 -16.24
N ALA A 298 37.14 -3.78 -15.06
CA ALA A 298 38.53 -3.33 -14.88
C ALA A 298 39.53 -4.45 -15.23
N GLY A 299 39.20 -5.71 -14.93
CA GLY A 299 40.01 -6.87 -15.30
C GLY A 299 39.98 -7.16 -16.80
N THR A 300 38.78 -7.14 -17.43
CA THR A 300 38.60 -7.49 -18.85
C THR A 300 39.22 -6.45 -19.80
N GLN A 301 39.26 -5.18 -19.40
CA GLN A 301 39.92 -4.11 -20.16
C GLN A 301 41.39 -4.41 -20.47
N THR A 302 42.11 -5.04 -19.53
CA THR A 302 43.53 -5.38 -19.70
C THR A 302 43.78 -6.40 -20.80
N ILE A 303 42.77 -7.21 -21.15
CA ILE A 303 42.87 -8.32 -22.11
C ILE A 303 42.20 -7.96 -23.45
N GLY A 304 41.01 -7.36 -23.42
CA GLY A 304 40.16 -7.19 -24.62
C GLY A 304 40.08 -5.77 -25.19
N GLY A 305 40.77 -4.79 -24.59
CA GLY A 305 40.80 -3.41 -25.07
C GLY A 305 39.49 -2.63 -24.86
N TYR A 306 39.30 -1.53 -25.59
CA TYR A 306 38.17 -0.60 -25.38
C TYR A 306 36.84 -1.09 -25.97
N ASN A 307 36.90 -1.91 -27.03
CA ASN A 307 35.69 -2.39 -27.71
C ASN A 307 34.89 -3.37 -26.85
N ILE A 308 35.55 -4.25 -26.07
CA ILE A 308 34.86 -5.17 -25.15
C ILE A 308 34.18 -4.39 -24.02
N LEU A 309 34.82 -3.34 -23.52
CA LEU A 309 34.31 -2.51 -22.42
C LEU A 309 33.02 -1.77 -22.81
N THR A 310 32.89 -1.40 -24.10
CA THR A 310 31.67 -0.77 -24.62
C THR A 310 30.49 -1.75 -24.62
N VAL A 311 30.72 -3.01 -25.01
CA VAL A 311 29.69 -4.06 -25.00
C VAL A 311 29.28 -4.40 -23.57
N GLU A 312 30.24 -4.55 -22.66
CA GLU A 312 29.98 -4.77 -21.24
C GLU A 312 29.19 -3.61 -20.60
N GLY A 313 29.49 -2.37 -20.98
CA GLY A 313 28.74 -1.18 -20.54
C GLY A 313 27.26 -1.25 -20.93
N ILE A 314 26.92 -1.72 -22.13
CA ILE A 314 25.53 -1.90 -22.56
C ILE A 314 24.82 -2.95 -21.70
N LEU A 315 25.47 -4.09 -21.43
CA LEU A 315 24.92 -5.15 -20.57
C LEU A 315 24.70 -4.66 -19.13
N PHE A 316 25.65 -3.89 -18.60
CA PHE A 316 25.53 -3.26 -17.29
C PHE A 316 24.37 -2.26 -17.23
N GLY A 317 24.15 -1.49 -18.29
CA GLY A 317 23.01 -0.59 -18.42
C GLY A 317 21.67 -1.31 -18.38
N VAL A 318 21.53 -2.42 -19.11
CA VAL A 318 20.31 -3.27 -19.09
C VAL A 318 20.06 -3.86 -17.70
N MET A 319 21.11 -4.32 -17.03
CA MET A 319 21.00 -4.86 -15.67
C MET A 319 20.60 -3.79 -14.66
N THR A 320 21.23 -2.62 -14.71
CA THR A 320 20.90 -1.47 -13.85
C THR A 320 19.45 -1.05 -14.05
N PHE A 321 18.99 -1.00 -15.31
CA PHE A 321 17.59 -0.78 -15.65
C PHE A 321 16.67 -1.79 -14.95
N GLY A 322 16.98 -3.09 -15.03
CA GLY A 322 16.19 -4.16 -14.41
C GLY A 322 16.11 -4.07 -12.88
N ILE A 323 17.24 -3.78 -12.22
CA ILE A 323 17.30 -3.63 -10.76
C ILE A 323 16.50 -2.40 -10.30
N VAL A 324 16.72 -1.24 -10.94
CA VAL A 324 16.01 0.00 -10.59
C VAL A 324 14.51 -0.14 -10.87
N MET A 325 14.13 -0.75 -11.99
CA MET A 325 12.73 -1.02 -12.32
C MET A 325 12.07 -1.86 -11.23
N THR A 326 12.68 -3.00 -10.86
CA THR A 326 12.13 -3.89 -9.83
C THR A 326 11.99 -3.17 -8.49
N MET A 327 13.01 -2.40 -8.08
CA MET A 327 12.98 -1.64 -6.83
C MET A 327 11.90 -0.55 -6.83
N LYS A 328 11.68 0.11 -7.97
CA LYS A 328 10.62 1.11 -8.12
C LYS A 328 9.23 0.47 -8.11
N VAL A 329 9.05 -0.69 -8.74
CA VAL A 329 7.79 -1.46 -8.67
C VAL A 329 7.46 -1.84 -7.23
N ILE A 330 8.42 -2.37 -6.47
CA ILE A 330 8.22 -2.69 -5.05
C ILE A 330 7.92 -1.41 -4.25
N GLY A 331 8.60 -0.31 -4.54
CA GLY A 331 8.34 0.99 -3.91
C GLY A 331 6.93 1.53 -4.13
N GLU A 332 6.37 1.34 -5.33
CA GLU A 332 4.96 1.63 -5.63
C GLU A 332 4.03 0.69 -4.86
N LEU A 333 4.35 -0.61 -4.81
CA LEU A 333 3.55 -1.60 -4.07
C LEU A 333 3.52 -1.33 -2.55
N TYR A 334 4.62 -0.82 -2.00
CA TYR A 334 4.73 -0.47 -0.59
C TYR A 334 3.83 0.72 -0.18
N ARG A 335 3.42 1.56 -1.14
CA ARG A 335 2.50 2.66 -0.87
C ARG A 335 1.06 2.17 -1.06
N PRO A 336 0.22 2.16 0.00
CA PRO A 336 -1.19 1.76 -0.11
C PRO A 336 -2.06 2.82 -0.81
N GLY A 337 -1.45 3.77 -1.54
CA GLY A 337 -2.07 5.00 -2.02
C GLY A 337 -1.39 5.51 -3.29
N GLY A 338 -2.17 5.86 -4.32
CA GLY A 338 -1.73 6.61 -5.50
C GLY A 338 -1.01 5.88 -6.65
N GLY A 339 -0.99 4.54 -6.72
CA GLY A 339 -0.34 3.77 -7.81
C GLY A 339 -1.28 2.88 -8.64
N ALA A 340 -0.77 2.21 -9.68
CA ALA A 340 -1.55 1.31 -10.55
C ALA A 340 -2.11 0.08 -9.85
N TYR A 341 -1.43 -0.37 -8.79
CA TYR A 341 -1.84 -1.50 -7.97
C TYR A 341 -2.79 -1.09 -6.84
N ASN A 342 -3.23 0.17 -6.84
CA ASN A 342 -3.89 0.72 -5.68
C ASN A 342 -5.42 0.58 -5.72
N VAL A 343 -5.99 0.43 -4.53
CA VAL A 343 -7.42 0.27 -4.28
C VAL A 343 -8.21 1.58 -4.46
N ASP A 344 -7.53 2.75 -4.52
CA ASP A 344 -8.16 4.07 -4.64
C ASP A 344 -9.17 4.15 -5.79
N GLY A 345 -8.88 3.54 -6.94
CA GLY A 345 -9.77 3.60 -8.11
C GLY A 345 -11.12 2.95 -7.84
N VAL A 346 -11.09 1.72 -7.32
CA VAL A 346 -12.30 0.96 -6.98
C VAL A 346 -12.99 1.58 -5.76
N LEU A 347 -12.22 2.01 -4.75
CA LEU A 347 -12.78 2.70 -3.58
C LEU A 347 -13.52 3.97 -3.99
N ASN A 348 -12.95 4.81 -4.84
CA ASN A 348 -13.59 6.07 -5.23
C ASN A 348 -14.94 5.83 -5.90
N VAL A 349 -15.05 4.81 -6.76
CA VAL A 349 -16.32 4.43 -7.39
C VAL A 349 -17.31 3.93 -6.35
N MET A 350 -16.88 3.06 -5.44
CA MET A 350 -17.71 2.55 -4.35
C MET A 350 -18.22 3.65 -3.42
N ILE A 351 -17.32 4.54 -2.99
CA ILE A 351 -17.67 5.70 -2.15
C ILE A 351 -18.58 6.66 -2.91
N GLN A 352 -18.29 6.96 -4.18
CA GLN A 352 -19.12 7.86 -4.99
C GLN A 352 -20.54 7.31 -5.15
N GLY A 353 -20.70 6.00 -5.31
CA GLY A 353 -22.00 5.33 -5.27
C GLY A 353 -22.73 5.58 -3.95
N LEU A 354 -22.06 5.35 -2.82
CA LEU A 354 -22.60 5.57 -1.49
C LEU A 354 -22.95 7.05 -1.23
N GLU A 355 -22.11 7.99 -1.67
CA GLU A 355 -22.35 9.44 -1.54
C GLU A 355 -23.53 9.90 -2.39
N THR A 356 -23.65 9.38 -3.61
CA THR A 356 -24.79 9.68 -4.50
C THR A 356 -26.08 9.19 -3.87
N GLU A 357 -26.10 7.95 -3.38
CA GLU A 357 -27.25 7.38 -2.71
C GLU A 357 -27.63 8.16 -1.43
N LEU A 358 -26.63 8.56 -0.63
CA LEU A 358 -26.85 9.34 0.57
C LEU A 358 -27.42 10.73 0.24
N LYS A 359 -26.89 11.38 -0.80
CA LYS A 359 -27.38 12.69 -1.27
C LYS A 359 -28.81 12.60 -1.80
N GLU A 360 -29.13 11.60 -2.62
CA GLU A 360 -30.50 11.35 -3.12
C GLU A 360 -31.49 11.19 -1.94
N ARG A 361 -31.09 10.44 -0.90
CA ARG A 361 -31.90 10.24 0.30
C ARG A 361 -32.05 11.50 1.16
N MET A 362 -31.02 12.34 1.26
CA MET A 362 -31.09 13.64 1.94
C MET A 362 -32.01 14.62 1.22
N GLU A 363 -32.05 14.60 -0.11
CA GLU A 363 -32.96 15.41 -0.93
C GLU A 363 -34.40 14.89 -0.94
N GLY A 364 -34.67 13.75 -0.29
CA GLY A 364 -36.00 13.12 -0.27
C GLY A 364 -36.39 12.44 -1.59
N LYS A 365 -35.46 12.35 -2.56
CA LYS A 365 -35.68 11.67 -3.85
C LYS A 365 -35.49 10.17 -3.65
N ARG A 366 -36.59 9.45 -3.41
CA ARG A 366 -36.56 7.98 -3.40
C ARG A 366 -36.46 7.48 -4.85
N LYS A 367 -35.42 6.74 -5.21
CA LYS A 367 -35.55 5.76 -6.29
C LYS A 367 -36.53 4.70 -5.82
N GLN A 368 -37.80 4.85 -6.16
CA GLN A 368 -38.76 3.75 -6.09
C GLN A 368 -38.33 2.72 -7.14
N VAL A 369 -37.43 1.80 -6.78
CA VAL A 369 -37.13 0.59 -7.59
C VAL A 369 -38.31 -0.42 -7.51
N ALA A 370 -39.44 -0.03 -6.90
CA ALA A 370 -40.60 -0.89 -6.69
C ALA A 370 -41.63 -0.86 -7.83
N ASN A 371 -41.43 -0.12 -8.93
CA ASN A 371 -42.45 0.04 -9.97
C ASN A 371 -42.28 -0.85 -11.22
N GLU A 372 -41.34 -1.79 -11.23
CA GLU A 372 -41.25 -2.82 -12.29
C GLU A 372 -41.17 -4.23 -11.67
N MET A 373 -42.13 -4.58 -10.80
CA MET A 373 -42.52 -5.99 -10.76
C MET A 373 -43.56 -6.18 -11.87
N PRO A 374 -43.25 -6.89 -12.97
CA PRO A 374 -44.27 -7.25 -13.94
C PRO A 374 -45.36 -8.01 -13.18
N SER A 375 -46.59 -7.47 -13.22
CA SER A 375 -47.76 -8.13 -12.67
C SER A 375 -47.80 -9.54 -13.24
N LEU A 376 -47.72 -10.55 -12.38
CA LEU A 376 -47.96 -11.93 -12.77
C LEU A 376 -49.33 -11.99 -13.48
N PRO A 377 -49.42 -12.64 -14.64
CA PRO A 377 -50.69 -12.83 -15.33
C PRO A 377 -51.62 -13.59 -14.39
N ASN A 378 -52.84 -13.06 -14.20
CA ASN A 378 -53.90 -13.74 -13.47
C ASN A 378 -54.23 -15.05 -14.21
N GLU A 379 -53.94 -16.19 -13.59
CA GLU A 379 -54.58 -17.48 -13.90
C GLU A 379 -55.86 -17.65 -13.08
#